data_AF-A0A5R9EBH0-F1
#
_entry.id   AF-A0A5R9EBH0-F1
#
_cell.length_a   1.000
_cell.length_b   1.000
_cell.length_c   1.000
_cell.angle_alpha   90.00
_cell.angle_beta   90.00
_cell.angle_gamma   90.00
#
_symmetry.space_group_name_H-M   'P 1'
#
loop_
_entity.id
_entity.type
_entity.pdbx_description
1 polymer ?
#
loop_
_entity_poly.entity_id
_entity_poly.type
_entity_poly.pdbx_seq_one_letter_code
_entity_poly.pdbx_strand_id
1 'polypeptide(L)'
;MSAREIEITKAEMLDVPSGIEVIEYGAYNLEDTQGLPLIAPEGDPFTPKFREFKDYSEEGFTVKAKAVSDVFYVAHLRVTGKIQRNASECRFEYRQGGVAYNQTLRCGLELRLKK
;
A
#
# COMPACT_ATOMS: atom_id res chain seq x y z
N MET A 1 -2.64 16.53 -10.62
CA MET A 1 -2.87 16.82 -9.18
C MET A 1 -4.28 17.37 -9.02
N SER A 2 -4.96 17.05 -7.92
CA SER A 2 -6.35 17.49 -7.68
C SER A 2 -6.44 18.97 -7.31
N ALA A 3 -7.52 19.64 -7.72
CA ALA A 3 -7.84 21.01 -7.29
C ALA A 3 -8.47 21.09 -5.89
N ARG A 4 -8.87 19.96 -5.32
CA ARG A 4 -9.47 19.82 -3.98
C ARG A 4 -8.68 18.82 -3.16
N GLU A 5 -8.78 18.92 -1.83
CA GLU A 5 -8.24 17.89 -0.94
C GLU A 5 -8.89 16.53 -1.17
N ILE A 6 -8.15 15.48 -0.87
CA ILE A 6 -8.59 14.09 -0.97
C ILE A 6 -8.31 13.42 0.37
N GLU A 7 -9.34 12.90 1.01
CA GLU A 7 -9.23 12.03 2.18
C GLU A 7 -9.15 10.59 1.67
N ILE A 8 -7.98 9.96 1.74
CA ILE A 8 -7.84 8.54 1.43
C ILE A 8 -8.24 7.75 2.67
N THR A 9 -9.18 6.82 2.51
CA THR A 9 -9.76 6.08 3.63
C THR A 9 -9.36 4.62 3.64
N LYS A 10 -9.02 4.04 2.48
CA LYS A 10 -8.63 2.63 2.39
C LYS A 10 -7.86 2.35 1.10
N ALA A 11 -6.93 1.41 1.17
CA ALA A 11 -6.41 0.73 0.00
C ALA A 11 -6.36 -0.78 0.25
N GLU A 12 -6.61 -1.58 -0.78
CA GLU A 12 -6.50 -3.04 -0.70
C GLU A 12 -6.14 -3.66 -2.05
N MET A 13 -5.54 -4.85 -2.02
CA MET A 13 -5.25 -5.64 -3.21
C MET A 13 -6.49 -6.43 -3.62
N LEU A 14 -6.87 -6.38 -4.90
CA LEU A 14 -8.05 -7.08 -5.41
C LEU A 14 -7.72 -8.47 -5.97
N ASP A 15 -6.56 -8.61 -6.61
CA ASP A 15 -6.20 -9.79 -7.40
C ASP A 15 -5.00 -10.53 -6.80
N VAL A 16 -5.15 -10.99 -5.55
CA VAL A 16 -4.09 -11.72 -4.84
C VAL A 16 -3.94 -13.12 -5.45
N PRO A 17 -2.76 -13.49 -5.97
CA PRO A 17 -2.55 -14.78 -6.63
C PRO A 17 -2.46 -15.92 -5.62
N SER A 18 -2.73 -17.15 -6.08
CA SER A 18 -2.45 -18.36 -5.29
C SER A 18 -0.99 -18.39 -4.81
N GLY A 19 -0.77 -18.84 -3.58
CA GLY A 19 0.56 -18.87 -2.97
C GLY A 19 0.97 -17.56 -2.28
N ILE A 20 0.09 -16.55 -2.29
CA ILE A 20 0.21 -15.34 -1.49
C ILE A 20 -1.04 -15.20 -0.61
N GLU A 21 -0.84 -14.80 0.63
CA GLU A 21 -1.87 -14.34 1.54
C GLU A 21 -1.53 -12.92 1.99
N VAL A 22 -2.50 -12.01 1.97
CA VAL A 22 -2.34 -10.69 2.61
C VAL A 22 -2.76 -10.85 4.06
N ILE A 23 -1.83 -10.64 4.98
CA ILE A 23 -2.09 -10.79 6.42
C ILE A 23 -2.47 -9.46 7.07
N GLU A 24 -2.03 -8.34 6.49
CA GLU A 24 -2.18 -7.00 7.04
C GLU A 24 -2.00 -5.95 5.94
N TYR A 25 -2.62 -4.79 6.13
CA TYR A 25 -2.34 -3.57 5.36
C TYR A 25 -1.83 -2.50 6.32
N GLY A 26 -0.95 -1.65 5.81
CA GLY A 26 -0.47 -0.47 6.55
C GLY A 26 -0.34 0.73 5.61
N ALA A 27 -0.24 1.93 6.17
CA ALA A 27 0.04 3.15 5.44
C ALA A 27 1.01 4.02 6.26
N TYR A 28 2.19 4.31 5.71
CA TYR A 28 3.30 4.90 6.47
C TYR A 28 3.89 6.13 5.75
N ASN A 29 4.41 7.07 6.53
CA ASN A 29 5.10 8.24 5.99
C ASN A 29 6.47 7.84 5.44
N LEU A 30 6.82 8.39 4.28
CA LEU A 30 8.08 8.19 3.58
C LEU A 30 9.31 8.51 4.44
N GLU A 31 9.23 9.52 5.30
CA GLU A 31 10.32 9.93 6.18
C GLU A 31 10.58 8.86 7.26
N ASP A 32 9.52 8.27 7.83
CA ASP A 32 9.63 7.22 8.85
C ASP A 32 10.26 5.96 8.27
N THR A 33 9.89 5.61 7.04
CA THR A 33 10.43 4.44 6.31
C THR A 33 11.77 4.72 5.63
N GLN A 34 12.31 5.94 5.74
CA GLN A 34 13.56 6.40 5.10
C GLN A 34 13.59 6.12 3.58
N GLY A 35 12.44 6.22 2.91
CA GLY A 35 12.26 5.84 1.51
C GLY A 35 11.14 4.82 1.30
N LEU A 36 11.01 4.30 0.08
CA LEU A 36 9.98 3.33 -0.28
C LEU A 36 10.52 1.90 -0.20
N PRO A 37 10.17 1.12 0.85
CA PRO A 37 10.56 -0.27 0.94
C PRO A 37 9.77 -1.08 -0.11
N LEU A 38 10.48 -1.63 -1.09
CA LEU A 38 9.92 -2.53 -2.10
C LEU A 38 10.42 -3.94 -1.83
N ILE A 39 9.52 -4.89 -1.59
CA ILE A 39 9.84 -6.31 -1.35
C ILE A 39 10.87 -6.46 -0.20
N ALA A 40 10.51 -5.93 0.97
CA ALA A 40 11.36 -5.94 2.16
C ALA A 40 10.97 -7.12 3.09
N PRO A 41 11.84 -8.14 3.30
CA PRO A 41 11.55 -9.25 4.20
C PRO A 41 11.46 -8.79 5.65
N GLU A 42 10.44 -9.22 6.39
CA GLU A 42 10.32 -8.90 7.82
C GLU A 42 11.55 -9.43 8.59
N GLY A 43 12.13 -8.58 9.45
CA GLY A 43 13.30 -8.91 10.27
C GLY A 43 14.66 -8.69 9.60
N ASP A 44 14.72 -8.36 8.31
CA ASP A 44 15.98 -7.96 7.66
C ASP A 44 16.50 -6.63 8.24
N PRO A 45 17.82 -6.45 8.45
CA PRO A 45 18.39 -5.22 9.02
C PRO A 45 18.05 -3.93 8.26
N PHE A 46 17.71 -4.03 6.98
CA PHE A 46 17.36 -2.89 6.13
C PHE A 46 15.84 -2.73 5.95
N THR A 47 15.03 -3.63 6.51
CA THR A 47 13.58 -3.50 6.49
C THR A 47 13.12 -2.53 7.59
N PRO A 48 12.32 -1.50 7.25
CA PRO A 48 11.78 -0.60 8.25
C PRO A 48 10.93 -1.36 9.28
N LYS A 49 11.01 -0.93 10.54
CA LYS A 49 10.22 -1.52 11.62
C LYS A 49 8.80 -0.95 11.63
N PHE A 50 8.00 -1.33 10.65
CA PHE A 50 6.66 -0.77 10.41
C PHE A 50 5.76 -0.70 11.65
N ARG A 51 5.84 -1.70 12.54
CA ARG A 51 5.06 -1.76 13.78
C ARG A 51 5.40 -0.67 14.80
N GLU A 52 6.56 -0.01 14.67
CA GLU A 52 6.99 1.09 15.53
C GLU A 52 6.52 2.46 14.97
N PHE A 53 5.99 2.52 13.74
CA PHE A 53 5.57 3.76 13.09
C PHE A 53 4.07 4.02 13.25
N LYS A 54 3.68 5.28 13.05
CA LYS A 54 2.27 5.62 12.95
C LYS A 54 1.70 5.00 11.67
N ASP A 55 0.72 4.13 11.83
CA ASP A 55 -0.07 3.61 10.73
C ASP A 55 -1.27 4.52 10.45
N TYR A 56 -1.42 4.94 9.20
CA TYR A 56 -2.54 5.76 8.70
C TYR A 56 -3.59 4.92 7.96
N SER A 57 -3.47 3.59 7.94
CA SER A 57 -4.35 2.70 7.18
C SER A 57 -5.76 2.60 7.75
N GLU A 58 -5.90 2.70 9.09
CA GLU A 58 -7.18 2.58 9.79
C GLU A 58 -7.96 3.91 9.82
N GLU A 59 -7.29 5.02 10.18
CA GLU A 59 -7.91 6.35 10.29
C GLU A 59 -7.98 7.09 8.94
N GLY A 60 -7.19 6.66 7.97
CA GLY A 60 -6.99 7.38 6.71
C GLY A 60 -6.07 8.60 6.84
N PHE A 61 -5.91 9.33 5.73
CA PHE A 61 -5.11 10.56 5.69
C PHE A 61 -5.56 11.50 4.59
N THR A 62 -5.28 12.79 4.76
CA THR A 62 -5.66 13.84 3.80
C THR A 62 -4.49 14.29 2.95
N VAL A 63 -4.64 14.19 1.63
CA VAL A 63 -3.77 14.80 0.64
C VAL A 63 -4.31 16.19 0.31
N LYS A 64 -3.51 17.22 0.57
CA LYS A 64 -3.88 18.62 0.29
C LYS A 64 -4.09 18.83 -1.21
N ALA A 65 -4.93 19.80 -1.56
CA ALA A 65 -5.11 20.22 -2.95
C ALA A 65 -3.76 20.57 -3.58
N LYS A 66 -3.54 20.10 -4.81
CA LYS A 66 -2.30 20.30 -5.59
C LYS A 66 -1.03 19.73 -4.93
N ALA A 67 -1.16 18.87 -3.93
CA ALA A 67 -0.04 18.17 -3.30
C ALA A 67 0.07 16.72 -3.78
N VAL A 68 1.21 16.11 -3.46
CA VAL A 68 1.47 14.67 -3.56
C VAL A 68 1.49 14.13 -2.13
N SER A 69 1.05 12.88 -1.95
CA SER A 69 1.10 12.21 -0.65
C SER A 69 2.53 11.77 -0.32
N ASP A 70 2.96 12.02 0.92
CA ASP A 70 4.15 11.39 1.49
C ASP A 70 3.80 10.11 2.29
N VAL A 71 2.51 9.75 2.35
CA VAL A 71 2.03 8.50 2.96
C VAL A 71 1.80 7.46 1.87
N PHE A 72 2.33 6.25 2.08
CA PHE A 72 2.28 5.13 1.14
C PHE A 72 1.64 3.91 1.77
N TYR A 73 0.71 3.29 1.05
CA TYR A 73 0.11 2.02 1.45
C TYR A 73 1.07 0.86 1.16
N VAL A 74 1.12 -0.08 2.09
CA VAL A 74 1.85 -1.35 1.99
C VAL A 74 0.92 -2.51 2.33
N ALA A 75 1.22 -3.68 1.78
CA ALA A 75 0.56 -4.93 2.14
C ALA A 75 1.61 -5.87 2.74
N HIS A 76 1.31 -6.42 3.91
CA HIS A 76 2.12 -7.46 4.52
C HIS A 76 1.70 -8.80 3.92
N LEU A 77 2.64 -9.41 3.19
CA LEU A 77 2.39 -10.62 2.42
C LEU A 77 3.04 -11.83 3.08
N ARG A 78 2.28 -12.92 3.18
CA ARG A 78 2.79 -14.24 3.50
C ARG A 78 2.85 -15.09 2.25
N VAL A 79 4.02 -15.63 1.92
CA VAL A 79 4.16 -16.63 0.86
C VAL A 79 3.73 -17.98 1.42
N THR A 80 2.63 -18.51 0.89
CA THR A 80 2.03 -19.78 1.31
C THR A 80 2.31 -20.92 0.34
N GLY A 81 2.85 -20.62 -0.85
CA GLY A 81 3.17 -21.62 -1.85
C GLY A 81 3.70 -21.02 -3.15
N LYS A 82 3.62 -21.79 -4.24
CA LYS A 82 4.09 -21.34 -5.56
C LYS A 82 3.20 -20.23 -6.11
N ILE A 83 3.81 -19.07 -6.36
CA ILE A 83 3.18 -17.91 -7.00
C ILE A 83 3.18 -18.13 -8.52
N GLN A 84 2.01 -18.15 -9.15
CA GLN A 84 1.86 -18.45 -10.59
C GLN A 84 1.66 -17.21 -11.46
N ARG A 85 1.24 -16.09 -10.86
CA ARG A 85 0.97 -14.82 -11.53
C ARG A 85 1.23 -13.66 -10.56
N ASN A 86 1.45 -12.47 -11.10
CA ASN A 86 1.65 -11.26 -10.29
C ASN A 86 0.32 -10.74 -9.75
N ALA A 87 0.35 -10.13 -8.57
CA ALA A 87 -0.72 -9.23 -8.16
C ALA A 87 -0.60 -7.92 -8.96
N SER A 88 -1.74 -7.40 -9.46
CA SER A 88 -1.71 -6.30 -10.42
C SER A 88 -2.73 -5.18 -10.19
N GLU A 89 -3.67 -5.35 -9.27
CA GLU A 89 -4.77 -4.41 -9.06
C GLU A 89 -4.97 -4.09 -7.58
N CYS A 90 -5.14 -2.80 -7.31
CA CYS A 90 -5.51 -2.26 -6.00
C CYS A 90 -6.78 -1.44 -6.14
N ARG A 91 -7.63 -1.50 -5.11
CA ARG A 91 -8.75 -0.57 -4.93
C ARG A 91 -8.35 0.49 -3.92
N PHE A 92 -8.55 1.76 -4.27
CA PHE A 92 -8.48 2.89 -3.37
C PHE A 92 -9.89 3.41 -3.11
N GLU A 93 -10.23 3.60 -1.85
CA GLU A 93 -11.43 4.28 -1.41
C GLU A 93 -11.03 5.66 -0.86
N TYR A 94 -11.72 6.70 -1.31
CA TYR A 94 -11.40 8.07 -0.91
C TYR A 94 -12.62 8.99 -0.96
N ARG A 95 -12.54 10.09 -0.22
CA ARG A 95 -13.50 11.20 -0.29
C ARG A 95 -12.87 12.44 -0.89
N GLN A 96 -13.62 13.14 -1.73
CA GLN A 96 -13.21 14.43 -2.28
C GLN A 96 -14.40 15.39 -2.29
N GLY A 97 -14.29 16.48 -1.53
CA GLY A 97 -15.38 17.45 -1.38
C GLY A 97 -16.67 16.83 -0.82
N GLY A 98 -16.54 15.91 0.14
CA GLY A 98 -17.66 15.23 0.79
C GLY A 98 -18.29 14.08 -0.01
N VAL A 99 -17.84 13.81 -1.23
CA VAL A 99 -18.33 12.69 -2.05
C VAL A 99 -17.36 11.52 -1.96
N ALA A 100 -17.88 10.31 -1.76
CA ALA A 100 -17.10 9.07 -1.72
C ALA A 100 -16.87 8.50 -3.13
N TYR A 101 -15.67 7.99 -3.37
CA TYR A 101 -15.23 7.40 -4.63
C TYR A 101 -14.46 6.11 -4.38
N ASN A 102 -14.60 5.17 -5.31
CA ASN A 102 -13.79 3.96 -5.37
C ASN A 102 -13.09 3.90 -6.72
N GLN A 103 -11.78 3.74 -6.72
CA GLN A 103 -10.98 3.67 -7.93
C GLN A 103 -10.10 2.43 -7.91
N THR A 104 -10.24 1.59 -8.93
CA THR A 104 -9.32 0.49 -9.19
C THR A 104 -8.16 1.00 -10.03
N LEU A 105 -6.94 0.81 -9.53
CA LEU A 105 -5.69 1.20 -10.18
C LEU A 105 -4.80 -0.02 -10.34
N ARG A 106 -3.91 0.01 -11.34
CA ARG A 106 -2.84 -0.98 -11.43
C ARG A 106 -1.81 -0.71 -10.33
N CYS A 107 -1.62 -1.69 -9.45
CA CYS A 107 -0.54 -1.73 -8.48
C CYS A 107 0.19 -3.06 -8.70
N GLY A 108 1.37 -3.02 -9.28
CA GLY A 108 2.09 -4.22 -9.67
C GLY A 108 3.18 -4.54 -8.66
N LEU A 109 3.21 -5.77 -8.16
CA LEU A 109 4.40 -6.36 -7.55
C LEU A 109 4.85 -7.53 -8.41
N GLU A 110 6.10 -7.51 -8.85
CA GLU A 110 6.71 -8.61 -9.59
C GLU A 110 7.71 -9.36 -8.70
N LEU A 111 7.32 -10.54 -8.24
CA LEU A 111 8.16 -11.47 -7.48
C LEU A 111 8.64 -12.58 -8.41
N ARG A 112 9.90 -12.47 -8.88
CA ARG A 112 10.55 -13.53 -9.66
C ARG A 112 11.54 -14.27 -8.76
N LEU A 113 11.36 -15.58 -8.61
CA LEU A 113 12.41 -16.45 -8.08
C LEU A 113 13.56 -16.45 -9.10
N LYS A 114 14.81 -16.24 -8.63
CA LYS A 114 15.99 -16.46 -9.48
C LYS A 114 15.90 -17.87 -10.07
N LYS A 115 16.14 -17.99 -11.38
CA LYS A 115 16.45 -19.27 -12.00
C LYS A 115 17.79 -19.79 -11.49
#